data_AF-A0A078LYN2-F1
#
_entry.id   AF-A0A078LYN2-F1
#
_cell.length_a   1.000
_cell.length_b   1.000
_cell.length_c   1.000
_cell.angle_alpha   90.00
_cell.angle_beta   90.00
_cell.angle_gamma   90.00
#
_symmetry.space_group_name_H-M   'P 1'
#
loop_
_entity.id
_entity.type
_entity.pdbx_description
1 polymer ?
#
loop_
_entity_poly.entity_id
_entity_poly.type
_entity_poly.pdbx_seq_one_letter_code
_entity_poly.pdbx_strand_id
1 'polypeptide(L)'
;MATNQGFKSIVFKYPEEGGYYFHLFEKIKPELIRRASGTTFLEISGNEFGSIQVPNPPAPEKKVITQILDTLDIAIRETEALIDKLKAVKQGLLHDLLTRGIDANGQLRPPQSEAPQLYKESPLGWIPQEWEAVELNQLIDPKRPVVYGILMPGYGHPGGVPVVKVKDIFDGKIHLNDLLLTSPKIDREYSRSRLKAGDLLFTIRGTVSRTAFVPPALDSANITQDTARLAVTGTDARFLRAYLGMAVPSRFIATHTLGVAVQGINLRDVRRIPIARPSALEAKAIADEIQSLEQRLESESLSAAKLRLAKAGLMDDLLTGRVRVNPLLESVQQPVGQTRA
;
A
#
# COMPACT_ATOMS: atom_id res chain seq x y z
N MET A 1 30.77 -3.53 24.28
CA MET A 1 29.60 -4.36 23.92
C MET A 1 29.75 -5.73 24.54
N ALA A 2 28.69 -6.29 25.11
CA ALA A 2 28.65 -7.69 25.55
C ALA A 2 27.73 -8.48 24.61
N THR A 3 28.17 -9.63 24.12
CA THR A 3 27.39 -10.53 23.26
C THR A 3 27.03 -11.80 24.04
N ASN A 4 25.88 -12.41 23.74
CA ASN A 4 25.49 -13.70 24.31
C ASN A 4 26.02 -14.87 23.45
N GLN A 5 25.77 -16.11 23.88
CA GLN A 5 26.26 -17.33 23.23
C GLN A 5 25.71 -17.56 21.81
N GLY A 6 24.60 -16.93 21.45
CA GLY A 6 24.01 -17.00 20.11
C GLY A 6 24.74 -16.16 19.06
N PHE A 7 25.67 -15.29 19.46
CA PHE A 7 26.51 -14.54 18.53
C PHE A 7 27.81 -15.28 18.25
N LYS A 8 28.20 -15.35 16.97
CA LYS A 8 29.59 -15.64 16.58
C LYS A 8 30.30 -14.33 16.31
N SER A 9 31.21 -13.95 17.20
CA SER A 9 32.01 -12.73 17.07
C SER A 9 33.17 -12.96 16.11
N ILE A 10 33.27 -12.13 15.08
CA ILE A 10 34.30 -12.23 14.04
C ILE A 10 35.24 -11.04 14.19
N VAL A 11 36.54 -11.31 14.25
CA VAL A 11 37.58 -10.28 14.25
C VAL A 11 38.34 -10.38 12.94
N PHE A 12 38.18 -9.38 12.07
CA PHE A 12 38.89 -9.35 10.80
C PHE A 12 40.36 -8.97 11.02
N LYS A 13 41.26 -9.67 10.32
CA LYS A 13 42.70 -9.34 10.31
C LYS A 13 42.96 -7.91 9.80
N TYR A 14 42.11 -7.46 8.88
CA TYR A 14 42.11 -6.12 8.28
C TYR A 14 40.73 -5.49 8.56
N PRO A 15 40.59 -4.68 9.63
CA PRO A 15 39.30 -4.11 10.04
C PRO A 15 38.61 -3.27 8.94
N GLU A 16 39.39 -2.63 8.08
CA GLU A 16 38.92 -1.84 6.94
C GLU A 16 38.20 -2.66 5.88
N GLU A 17 38.40 -3.98 5.85
CA GLU A 17 37.69 -4.90 4.94
C GLU A 17 36.34 -5.38 5.52
N GLY A 18 36.01 -5.00 6.77
CA GLY A 18 34.82 -5.49 7.46
C GLY A 18 33.51 -5.22 6.72
N GLY A 19 33.40 -4.09 6.00
CA GLY A 19 32.22 -3.76 5.19
C GLY A 19 31.99 -4.74 4.04
N TYR A 20 33.05 -5.19 3.37
CA TYR A 20 32.94 -6.21 2.32
C TYR A 20 32.37 -7.52 2.89
N TYR A 21 32.91 -7.97 4.02
CA TYR A 21 32.44 -9.21 4.66
C TYR A 21 31.03 -9.08 5.25
N PHE A 22 30.63 -7.88 5.70
CA PHE A 22 29.25 -7.61 6.10
C PHE A 22 28.28 -7.92 4.94
N HIS A 23 28.51 -7.32 3.76
CA HIS A 23 27.69 -7.59 2.57
C HIS A 23 27.77 -9.04 2.09
N LEU A 24 28.96 -9.64 2.16
CA LEU A 24 29.15 -11.05 1.81
C LEU A 24 28.33 -11.97 2.72
N PHE A 25 28.31 -11.73 4.02
CA PHE A 25 27.52 -12.52 4.96
C PHE A 25 26.01 -12.33 4.79
N GLU A 26 25.55 -11.13 4.38
CA GLU A 26 24.16 -10.96 3.94
C GLU A 26 23.84 -11.84 2.72
N LYS A 27 24.73 -11.88 1.73
CA LYS A 27 24.56 -12.69 0.51
C LYS A 27 24.53 -14.19 0.80
N ILE A 28 25.43 -14.69 1.65
CA ILE A 28 25.54 -16.12 1.96
C ILE A 28 24.60 -16.57 3.09
N LYS A 29 23.74 -15.68 3.60
CA LYS A 29 22.78 -16.00 4.67
C LYS A 29 21.95 -17.27 4.40
N PRO A 30 21.45 -17.56 3.18
CA PRO A 30 20.76 -18.82 2.91
C PRO A 30 21.63 -20.05 3.14
N GLU A 31 22.92 -19.98 2.80
CA GLU A 31 23.89 -21.05 3.05
C GLU A 31 24.19 -21.19 4.55
N LEU A 32 24.29 -20.07 5.27
CA LEU A 32 24.42 -20.08 6.74
C LEU A 32 23.23 -20.78 7.40
N ILE A 33 22.01 -20.49 6.94
CA ILE A 33 20.77 -21.12 7.41
C ILE A 33 20.76 -22.62 7.08
N ARG A 34 21.20 -23.01 5.88
CA ARG A 34 21.27 -24.43 5.45
C ARG A 34 22.20 -25.27 6.31
N ARG A 35 23.29 -24.68 6.80
CA ARG A 35 24.27 -25.33 7.69
C ARG A 35 23.92 -25.21 9.17
N ALA A 36 22.93 -24.39 9.51
CA ALA A 36 22.48 -24.25 10.88
C ALA A 36 21.70 -25.49 11.34
N SER A 37 21.83 -25.81 12.62
CA SER A 37 21.13 -26.92 13.28
C SER A 37 20.10 -26.38 14.28
N GLY A 38 19.07 -27.19 14.58
CA GLY A 38 18.00 -26.85 15.51
C GLY A 38 16.64 -26.60 14.83
N THR A 39 15.55 -26.81 15.56
CA THR A 39 14.18 -26.66 15.04
C THR A 39 13.47 -25.40 15.54
N THR A 40 13.77 -24.96 16.78
CA THR A 40 13.20 -23.74 17.39
C THR A 40 14.15 -22.54 17.29
N PHE A 41 15.46 -22.79 17.40
CA PHE A 41 16.51 -21.79 17.21
C PHE A 41 17.58 -22.41 16.31
N LEU A 42 17.79 -21.79 15.14
CA LEU A 42 18.83 -22.19 14.21
C LEU A 42 20.18 -21.62 14.68
N GLU A 43 21.15 -22.50 14.90
CA GLU A 43 22.52 -22.12 15.25
C GLU A 43 23.53 -22.81 14.31
N ILE A 44 24.51 -22.05 13.82
CA ILE A 44 25.67 -22.59 13.11
C ILE A 44 26.85 -22.72 14.09
N SER A 45 27.49 -23.89 14.11
CA SER A 45 28.68 -24.11 14.96
C SER A 45 29.87 -23.26 14.46
N GLY A 46 30.81 -22.93 15.35
CA GLY A 46 32.02 -22.20 14.95
C GLY A 46 32.86 -22.94 13.91
N ASN A 47 32.90 -24.28 13.99
CA ASN A 47 33.60 -25.12 13.03
C ASN A 47 32.93 -25.10 11.65
N GLU A 48 31.61 -25.25 11.60
CA GLU A 48 30.84 -25.16 10.35
C GLU A 48 31.01 -23.78 9.72
N PHE A 49 30.87 -22.71 10.51
CA PHE A 49 31.06 -21.34 10.06
C PHE A 49 32.46 -21.10 9.48
N GLY A 50 33.51 -21.56 10.17
CA GLY A 50 34.90 -21.44 9.72
C GLY A 50 35.26 -22.27 8.48
N SER A 51 34.45 -23.29 8.15
CA SER A 51 34.66 -24.12 6.96
C SER A 51 34.14 -23.51 5.65
N ILE A 52 33.34 -22.44 5.73
CA ILE A 52 32.69 -21.83 4.58
C ILE A 52 33.74 -21.13 3.71
N GLN A 53 33.87 -21.59 2.47
CA GLN A 53 34.71 -20.96 1.47
C GLN A 53 34.00 -19.73 0.91
N VAL A 54 34.68 -18.58 0.93
CA VAL A 54 34.13 -17.31 0.45
C VAL A 54 35.09 -16.61 -0.51
N PRO A 55 34.58 -15.85 -1.50
CA PRO A 55 35.41 -15.05 -2.39
C PRO A 55 36.20 -13.99 -1.61
N ASN A 56 37.49 -13.88 -1.93
CA ASN A 56 38.43 -12.97 -1.27
C ASN A 56 39.23 -12.17 -2.31
N PRO A 57 38.62 -11.16 -2.95
CA PRO A 57 39.29 -10.35 -3.96
C PRO A 57 40.36 -9.42 -3.34
N PRO A 58 41.23 -8.78 -4.16
CA PRO A 58 42.22 -7.83 -3.66
C PRO A 58 41.60 -6.65 -2.89
N ALA A 59 42.34 -6.09 -1.93
CA ALA A 59 41.86 -4.99 -1.08
C ALA A 59 41.27 -3.77 -1.84
N PRO A 60 41.85 -3.30 -2.97
CA PRO A 60 41.26 -2.21 -3.75
C PRO A 60 39.86 -2.54 -4.27
N GLU A 61 39.64 -3.78 -4.70
CA GLU A 61 38.36 -4.25 -5.22
C GLU A 61 37.33 -4.39 -4.08
N LYS A 62 37.71 -4.96 -2.92
CA LYS A 62 36.82 -5.00 -1.75
C LYS A 62 36.31 -3.61 -1.37
N LYS A 63 37.20 -2.61 -1.39
CA LYS A 63 36.85 -1.23 -1.04
C LYS A 63 35.81 -0.66 -2.00
N VAL A 64 36.00 -0.83 -3.31
CA VAL A 64 35.05 -0.33 -4.32
C VAL A 64 33.71 -1.07 -4.26
N ILE A 65 33.73 -2.40 -4.10
CA ILE A 65 32.50 -3.19 -3.92
C ILE A 65 31.72 -2.70 -2.70
N THR A 66 32.41 -2.52 -1.57
CA THR A 66 31.80 -2.01 -0.32
C THR A 66 31.17 -0.64 -0.55
N GLN A 67 31.88 0.31 -1.19
CA GLN A 67 31.36 1.64 -1.47
C GLN A 67 30.10 1.63 -2.34
N ILE A 68 30.06 0.78 -3.38
CA ILE A 68 28.89 0.63 -4.25
C ILE A 68 27.68 0.11 -3.45
N LEU A 69 27.88 -0.95 -2.67
CA LEU A 69 26.79 -1.58 -1.90
C LEU A 69 26.32 -0.70 -0.74
N ASP A 70 27.23 -0.01 -0.04
CA ASP A 70 26.90 0.96 1.01
C ASP A 70 26.08 2.13 0.46
N THR A 71 26.42 2.62 -0.74
CA THR A 71 25.66 3.69 -1.40
C THR A 71 24.21 3.27 -1.63
N LEU A 72 23.97 2.03 -2.05
CA LEU A 72 22.62 1.50 -2.22
C LEU A 72 21.89 1.32 -0.89
N ASP A 73 22.58 0.87 0.16
CA ASP A 73 21.98 0.74 1.49
C ASP A 73 21.56 2.09 2.08
N ILE A 74 22.38 3.13 1.87
CA ILE A 74 22.02 4.50 2.25
C ILE A 74 20.77 4.94 1.49
N ALA A 75 20.76 4.79 0.15
CA ALA A 75 19.62 5.18 -0.68
C ALA A 75 18.33 4.43 -0.30
N ILE A 76 18.40 3.12 -0.03
CA ILE A 76 17.26 2.32 0.43
C ILE A 76 16.74 2.86 1.77
N ARG A 77 17.63 3.06 2.75
CA ARG A 77 17.26 3.53 4.09
C ARG A 77 16.64 4.93 4.06
N GLU A 78 17.20 5.83 3.28
CA GLU A 78 16.66 7.19 3.12
C GLU A 78 15.28 7.17 2.45
N THR A 79 15.10 6.33 1.43
CA THR A 79 13.80 6.17 0.76
C THR A 79 12.75 5.55 1.71
N GLU A 80 13.13 4.55 2.50
CA GLU A 80 12.25 3.96 3.53
C GLU A 80 11.85 4.98 4.61
N ALA A 81 12.81 5.78 5.09
CA ALA A 81 12.55 6.85 6.04
C ALA A 81 11.60 7.92 5.46
N LEU A 82 11.76 8.25 4.17
CA LEU A 82 10.85 9.15 3.46
C LEU A 82 9.44 8.56 3.36
N ILE A 83 9.31 7.28 3.05
CA ILE A 83 8.02 6.56 3.01
C ILE A 83 7.33 6.64 4.36
N ASP A 84 8.05 6.39 5.46
CA ASP A 84 7.47 6.44 6.81
C ASP A 84 7.04 7.84 7.20
N LYS A 85 7.84 8.87 6.86
CA LYS A 85 7.47 10.27 7.03
C LYS A 85 6.20 10.61 6.23
N LEU A 86 6.10 10.17 4.97
CA LEU A 86 4.93 10.39 4.13
C LEU A 86 3.68 9.70 4.68
N LYS A 87 3.80 8.49 5.24
CA LYS A 87 2.68 7.82 5.92
C LYS A 87 2.18 8.60 7.13
N ALA A 88 3.10 9.10 7.96
CA ALA A 88 2.74 9.91 9.13
C ALA A 88 2.04 11.21 8.73
N VAL A 89 2.59 11.93 7.73
CA VAL A 89 1.96 13.14 7.18
C VAL A 89 0.60 12.83 6.59
N LYS A 90 0.46 11.75 5.80
CA LYS A 90 -0.81 11.32 5.21
C LYS A 90 -1.85 11.09 6.30
N GLN A 91 -1.51 10.39 7.38
CA GLN A 91 -2.47 10.08 8.45
C GLN A 91 -3.00 11.35 9.13
N GLY A 92 -2.12 12.30 9.46
CA GLY A 92 -2.52 13.58 10.07
C GLY A 92 -3.33 14.44 9.11
N LEU A 93 -2.82 14.63 7.88
CA LEU A 93 -3.48 15.48 6.89
C LEU A 93 -4.83 14.91 6.46
N LEU A 94 -4.96 13.58 6.31
CA LEU A 94 -6.22 12.93 5.99
C LEU A 94 -7.28 13.21 7.07
N HIS A 95 -6.88 13.11 8.35
CA HIS A 95 -7.77 13.44 9.45
C HIS A 95 -8.23 14.89 9.38
N ASP A 96 -7.30 15.82 9.18
CA ASP A 96 -7.61 17.24 9.12
C ASP A 96 -8.48 17.61 7.90
N LEU A 97 -8.16 17.12 6.70
CA LEU A 97 -8.93 17.38 5.49
C LEU A 97 -10.37 16.85 5.60
N LEU A 98 -10.56 15.68 6.20
CA LEU A 98 -11.88 15.04 6.30
C LEU A 98 -12.71 15.50 7.51
N THR A 99 -12.16 16.32 8.41
CA THR A 99 -12.87 16.86 9.58
C THR A 99 -13.01 18.38 9.55
N ARG A 100 -11.98 19.09 9.07
CA ARG A 100 -11.91 20.56 9.02
C ARG A 100 -12.18 21.09 7.62
N GLY A 101 -11.88 20.29 6.60
CA GLY A 101 -11.96 20.70 5.21
C GLY A 101 -11.00 21.84 4.87
N ILE A 102 -11.21 22.44 3.71
CA ILE A 102 -10.40 23.55 3.20
C ILE A 102 -11.28 24.77 2.91
N ASP A 103 -10.73 25.96 3.09
CA ASP A 103 -11.40 27.22 2.80
C ASP A 103 -11.46 27.53 1.29
N ALA A 104 -12.02 28.69 0.93
CA ALA A 104 -12.16 29.12 -0.46
C ALA A 104 -10.81 29.31 -1.19
N ASN A 105 -9.70 29.44 -0.46
CA ASN A 105 -8.35 29.55 -1.01
C ASN A 105 -7.66 28.18 -1.11
N GLY A 106 -8.34 27.10 -0.73
CA GLY A 106 -7.79 25.76 -0.68
C GLY A 106 -6.89 25.51 0.53
N GLN A 107 -6.90 26.39 1.53
CA GLN A 107 -6.12 26.23 2.74
C GLN A 107 -6.91 25.47 3.80
N LEU A 108 -6.21 24.65 4.57
CA LEU A 108 -6.82 23.88 5.63
C LEU A 108 -7.43 24.81 6.69
N ARG A 109 -8.73 24.66 7.00
CA ARG A 109 -9.37 25.48 8.02
C ARG A 109 -8.68 25.29 9.37
N PRO A 110 -8.54 26.32 10.23
CA PRO A 110 -7.98 26.17 11.57
C PRO A 110 -8.86 25.25 12.44
N PRO A 111 -8.31 24.64 13.51
CA PRO A 111 -9.09 23.83 14.44
C PRO A 111 -10.28 24.58 15.04
N GLN A 112 -11.34 23.86 15.37
CA GLN A 112 -12.54 24.42 15.99
C GLN A 112 -12.22 25.21 17.29
N SER A 113 -11.23 24.78 18.08
CA SER A 113 -10.80 25.47 19.30
C SER A 113 -10.25 26.87 19.05
N GLU A 114 -9.73 27.13 17.85
CA GLU A 114 -9.14 28.43 17.47
C GLU A 114 -10.13 29.31 16.70
N ALA A 115 -11.04 28.71 15.92
CA ALA A 115 -12.03 29.42 15.11
C ALA A 115 -13.41 28.75 15.15
N PRO A 116 -14.10 28.74 16.30
CA PRO A 116 -15.37 28.03 16.47
C PRO A 116 -16.47 28.52 15.52
N GLN A 117 -16.42 29.78 15.09
CA GLN A 117 -17.36 30.38 14.13
C GLN A 117 -17.34 29.74 12.73
N LEU A 118 -16.30 28.96 12.40
CA LEU A 118 -16.21 28.24 11.12
C LEU A 118 -16.86 26.85 11.17
N TYR A 119 -17.46 26.48 12.31
CA TYR A 119 -18.03 25.16 12.56
C TYR A 119 -19.44 25.27 13.14
N LYS A 120 -20.24 24.21 12.94
CA LYS A 120 -21.56 24.05 13.54
C LYS A 120 -21.71 22.68 14.18
N GLU A 121 -22.56 22.60 15.20
CA GLU A 121 -23.02 21.33 15.72
C GLU A 121 -23.91 20.61 14.69
N SER A 122 -23.74 19.29 14.63
CA SER A 122 -24.56 18.41 13.80
C SER A 122 -24.72 17.05 14.50
N PRO A 123 -25.60 16.16 14.01
CA PRO A 123 -25.66 14.78 14.50
C PRO A 123 -24.35 14.00 14.38
N LEU A 124 -23.38 14.50 13.58
CA LEU A 124 -22.06 13.89 13.38
C LEU A 124 -21.00 14.47 14.32
N GLY A 125 -21.39 15.37 15.23
CA GLY A 125 -20.50 16.24 15.97
C GLY A 125 -20.29 17.57 15.25
N TRP A 126 -19.21 18.26 15.61
CA TRP A 126 -18.83 19.51 14.98
C TRP A 126 -18.30 19.27 13.56
N ILE A 127 -18.92 19.92 12.60
CA ILE A 127 -18.52 19.90 11.19
C ILE A 127 -18.35 21.34 10.70
N PRO A 128 -17.59 21.58 9.61
CA PRO A 128 -17.47 22.92 9.05
C PRO A 128 -18.84 23.52 8.73
N GLN A 129 -18.97 24.84 8.90
CA GLN A 129 -20.23 25.57 8.78
C GLN A 129 -20.95 25.29 7.45
N GLU A 130 -20.18 25.15 6.38
CA GLU A 130 -20.63 24.93 5.00
C GLU A 130 -20.96 23.47 4.69
N TRP A 131 -20.53 22.53 5.54
CA TRP A 131 -20.76 21.10 5.31
C TRP A 131 -22.16 20.68 5.74
N GLU A 132 -22.69 19.64 5.11
CA GLU A 132 -24.01 19.09 5.43
C GLU A 132 -23.90 17.68 5.99
N ALA A 133 -24.66 17.37 7.04
CA ALA A 133 -24.80 16.01 7.53
C ALA A 133 -25.87 15.29 6.70
N VAL A 134 -25.46 14.29 5.91
CA VAL A 134 -26.33 13.53 5.00
C VAL A 134 -26.18 12.02 5.22
N GLU A 135 -27.12 11.24 4.71
CA GLU A 135 -26.97 9.79 4.62
C GLU A 135 -26.33 9.40 3.28
N LEU A 136 -25.56 8.30 3.27
CA LEU A 136 -24.88 7.80 2.08
C LEU A 136 -25.80 7.67 0.87
N ASN A 137 -27.06 7.25 1.05
CA ASN A 137 -28.02 7.09 -0.04
C ASN A 137 -28.32 8.41 -0.79
N GLN A 138 -28.15 9.56 -0.16
CA GLN A 138 -28.32 10.88 -0.80
C GLN A 138 -27.18 11.20 -1.78
N LEU A 139 -26.06 10.47 -1.69
CA LEU A 139 -24.88 10.64 -2.56
C LEU A 139 -24.88 9.70 -3.77
N ILE A 140 -25.86 8.79 -3.84
CA ILE A 140 -25.93 7.73 -4.86
C ILE A 140 -26.90 8.13 -5.97
N ASP A 141 -26.56 7.77 -7.21
CA ASP A 141 -27.42 7.90 -8.38
C ASP A 141 -28.77 7.20 -8.11
N PRO A 142 -29.90 7.94 -8.07
CA PRO A 142 -31.22 7.36 -7.85
C PRO A 142 -31.61 6.29 -8.87
N LYS A 143 -31.06 6.34 -10.10
CA LYS A 143 -31.29 5.34 -11.16
C LYS A 143 -30.45 4.07 -10.96
N ARG A 144 -29.38 4.15 -10.16
CA ARG A 144 -28.46 3.04 -9.88
C ARG A 144 -28.28 2.90 -8.37
N PRO A 145 -29.34 2.55 -7.64
CA PRO A 145 -29.31 2.52 -6.18
C PRO A 145 -28.31 1.48 -5.67
N VAL A 146 -27.99 1.59 -4.38
CA VAL A 146 -27.20 0.59 -3.66
C VAL A 146 -27.88 -0.77 -3.76
N VAL A 147 -27.18 -1.74 -4.35
CA VAL A 147 -27.64 -3.13 -4.51
C VAL A 147 -26.46 -4.09 -4.29
N TYR A 148 -26.77 -5.30 -3.86
CA TYR A 148 -25.86 -6.44 -3.95
C TYR A 148 -26.06 -7.19 -5.27
N GLY A 149 -25.18 -8.13 -5.60
CA GLY A 149 -25.26 -8.89 -6.85
C GLY A 149 -25.72 -10.34 -6.72
N ILE A 150 -25.06 -11.22 -7.46
CA ILE A 150 -25.49 -12.60 -7.69
C ILE A 150 -25.38 -13.42 -6.40
N LEU A 151 -26.46 -14.15 -6.05
CA LEU A 151 -26.47 -15.04 -4.89
C LEU A 151 -25.63 -16.29 -5.14
N MET A 152 -25.85 -16.94 -6.28
CA MET A 152 -25.14 -18.15 -6.70
C MET A 152 -24.55 -17.95 -8.10
N PRO A 153 -23.28 -17.52 -8.21
CA PRO A 153 -22.66 -17.21 -9.51
C PRO A 153 -22.25 -18.46 -10.31
N GLY A 154 -22.46 -19.66 -9.77
CA GLY A 154 -22.06 -20.93 -10.37
C GLY A 154 -20.58 -21.27 -10.13
N TYR A 155 -20.10 -22.27 -10.85
CA TYR A 155 -18.75 -22.85 -10.70
C TYR A 155 -17.74 -22.39 -11.76
N GLY A 156 -18.14 -21.44 -12.62
CA GLY A 156 -17.33 -20.96 -13.74
C GLY A 156 -17.97 -21.27 -15.08
N HIS A 157 -17.90 -20.34 -16.03
CA HIS A 157 -18.37 -20.48 -17.39
C HIS A 157 -17.32 -19.87 -18.34
N PRO A 158 -16.63 -20.66 -19.18
CA PRO A 158 -15.70 -20.13 -20.18
C PRO A 158 -16.38 -19.07 -21.07
N GLY A 159 -15.76 -17.90 -21.25
CA GLY A 159 -16.37 -16.77 -21.98
C GLY A 159 -17.58 -16.13 -21.29
N GLY A 160 -17.80 -16.40 -20.00
CA GLY A 160 -18.87 -15.82 -19.21
C GLY A 160 -18.61 -14.37 -18.78
N VAL A 161 -19.52 -13.83 -17.96
CA VAL A 161 -19.43 -12.47 -17.42
C VAL A 161 -18.59 -12.49 -16.13
N PRO A 162 -17.56 -11.64 -16.00
CA PRO A 162 -16.78 -11.56 -14.76
C PRO A 162 -17.63 -11.22 -13.54
N VAL A 163 -17.37 -11.87 -12.42
CA VAL A 163 -18.02 -11.63 -11.13
C VAL A 163 -16.97 -11.34 -10.08
N VAL A 164 -17.00 -10.13 -9.52
CA VAL A 164 -16.12 -9.72 -8.42
C VAL A 164 -16.64 -10.26 -7.09
N LYS A 165 -15.78 -10.96 -6.36
CA LYS A 165 -16.02 -11.46 -5.00
C LYS A 165 -15.20 -10.65 -3.99
N VAL A 166 -15.54 -10.80 -2.71
CA VAL A 166 -14.80 -10.16 -1.60
C VAL A 166 -13.31 -10.52 -1.61
N LYS A 167 -12.98 -11.76 -1.98
CA LYS A 167 -11.57 -12.23 -2.06
C LYS A 167 -10.74 -11.50 -3.13
N ASP A 168 -11.41 -10.90 -4.13
CA ASP A 168 -10.76 -10.23 -5.24
C ASP A 168 -10.48 -8.75 -4.91
N ILE A 169 -10.96 -8.26 -3.75
CA ILE A 169 -10.77 -6.89 -3.28
C ILE A 169 -9.70 -6.87 -2.20
N PHE A 170 -8.55 -6.27 -2.54
CA PHE A 170 -7.41 -6.12 -1.64
C PHE A 170 -6.78 -4.73 -1.80
N ASP A 171 -6.42 -4.12 -0.67
CA ASP A 171 -5.74 -2.81 -0.61
C ASP A 171 -6.36 -1.72 -1.51
N GLY A 172 -7.69 -1.64 -1.52
CA GLY A 172 -8.39 -0.62 -2.31
C GLY A 172 -8.51 -0.91 -3.81
N LYS A 173 -7.98 -2.03 -4.29
CA LYS A 173 -7.95 -2.43 -5.71
C LYS A 173 -8.70 -3.75 -5.93
N ILE A 174 -9.17 -3.96 -7.15
CA ILE A 174 -9.75 -5.24 -7.59
C ILE A 174 -8.66 -6.01 -8.36
N HIS A 175 -8.30 -7.18 -7.87
CA HIS A 175 -7.39 -8.08 -8.55
C HIS A 175 -8.13 -8.81 -9.68
N LEU A 176 -7.62 -8.67 -10.91
CA LEU A 176 -8.30 -9.18 -12.11
C LEU A 176 -7.92 -10.64 -12.44
N ASN A 177 -6.98 -11.21 -11.71
CA ASN A 177 -6.50 -12.56 -11.93
C ASN A 177 -7.54 -13.58 -11.43
N ASP A 178 -7.88 -14.55 -12.28
CA ASP A 178 -8.77 -15.67 -11.95
C ASP A 178 -10.15 -15.27 -11.38
N LEU A 179 -10.73 -14.19 -11.92
CA LEU A 179 -12.11 -13.82 -11.62
C LEU A 179 -13.08 -14.94 -12.01
N LEU A 180 -14.08 -15.17 -11.17
CA LEU A 180 -15.14 -16.11 -11.51
C LEU A 180 -15.93 -15.58 -12.71
N LEU A 181 -16.09 -16.40 -13.74
CA LEU A 181 -16.97 -16.08 -14.86
C LEU A 181 -18.33 -16.76 -14.64
N THR A 182 -19.41 -16.00 -14.56
CA THR A 182 -20.77 -16.54 -14.48
C THR A 182 -21.39 -16.71 -15.86
N SER A 183 -22.42 -17.56 -15.97
CA SER A 183 -23.13 -17.73 -17.22
C SER A 183 -23.92 -16.47 -17.61
N PRO A 184 -24.09 -16.18 -18.91
CA PRO A 184 -24.97 -15.09 -19.36
C PRO A 184 -26.44 -15.26 -18.94
N LYS A 185 -26.88 -16.47 -18.58
CA LYS A 185 -28.22 -16.72 -18.04
C LYS A 185 -28.35 -16.17 -16.62
N ILE A 186 -27.41 -16.53 -15.73
CA ILE A 186 -27.39 -16.05 -14.34
C ILE A 186 -27.21 -14.53 -14.31
N ASP A 187 -26.25 -13.98 -15.06
CA ASP A 187 -26.00 -12.53 -15.09
C ASP A 187 -27.23 -11.71 -15.54
N ARG A 188 -28.06 -12.23 -16.46
CA ARG A 188 -29.29 -11.55 -16.90
C ARG A 188 -30.30 -11.35 -15.77
N GLU A 189 -30.39 -12.28 -14.82
CA GLU A 189 -31.27 -12.18 -13.64
C GLU A 189 -30.80 -11.08 -12.67
N TYR A 190 -29.51 -10.70 -12.72
CA TYR A 190 -28.88 -9.69 -11.88
C TYR A 190 -28.40 -8.48 -12.68
N SER A 191 -29.10 -8.12 -13.76
CA SER A 191 -28.75 -6.98 -14.62
C SER A 191 -28.66 -5.64 -13.87
N ARG A 192 -29.45 -5.49 -12.79
CA ARG A 192 -29.45 -4.30 -11.94
C ARG A 192 -28.14 -4.07 -11.21
N SER A 193 -27.37 -5.12 -10.89
CA SER A 193 -26.10 -5.01 -10.16
C SER A 193 -24.88 -4.91 -11.06
N ARG A 194 -25.07 -4.90 -12.40
CA ARG A 194 -23.95 -4.73 -13.33
C ARG A 194 -23.19 -3.43 -13.08
N LEU A 195 -21.89 -3.57 -13.10
CA LEU A 195 -20.93 -2.53 -12.79
C LEU A 195 -20.74 -1.59 -13.98
N LYS A 196 -20.38 -0.35 -13.64
CA LYS A 196 -19.78 0.59 -14.58
C LYS A 196 -18.40 0.96 -14.08
N ALA A 197 -17.50 1.26 -15.01
CA ALA A 197 -16.20 1.85 -14.66
C ALA A 197 -16.40 3.09 -13.77
N GLY A 198 -15.63 3.20 -12.69
CA GLY A 198 -15.73 4.28 -11.71
C GLY A 198 -16.75 4.06 -10.58
N ASP A 199 -17.59 3.02 -10.64
CA ASP A 199 -18.40 2.62 -9.48
C ASP A 199 -17.49 2.31 -8.28
N LEU A 200 -17.97 2.60 -7.06
CA LEU A 200 -17.30 2.21 -5.82
C LEU A 200 -17.95 0.94 -5.27
N LEU A 201 -17.16 -0.12 -5.12
CA LEU A 201 -17.59 -1.33 -4.42
C LEU A 201 -17.41 -1.17 -2.91
N PHE A 202 -18.32 -1.76 -2.14
CA PHE A 202 -18.30 -1.78 -0.69
C PHE A 202 -18.66 -3.17 -0.18
N THR A 203 -17.78 -3.84 0.55
CA THR A 203 -18.06 -5.20 1.06
C THR A 203 -19.01 -5.16 2.25
N ILE A 204 -20.03 -5.99 2.20
CA ILE A 204 -21.12 -6.02 3.19
C ILE A 204 -21.19 -7.32 4.00
N ARG A 205 -20.44 -8.37 3.62
CA ARG A 205 -20.31 -9.64 4.35
C ARG A 205 -18.88 -10.16 4.32
N GLY A 206 -18.50 -10.94 5.33
CA GLY A 206 -17.13 -11.44 5.51
C GLY A 206 -16.26 -10.35 6.11
N THR A 207 -15.38 -9.73 5.32
CA THR A 207 -14.70 -8.50 5.77
C THR A 207 -15.53 -7.29 5.35
N VAL A 208 -16.26 -6.70 6.28
CA VAL A 208 -17.08 -5.50 6.03
C VAL A 208 -16.20 -4.26 5.82
N SER A 209 -16.68 -3.30 5.02
CA SER A 209 -16.09 -1.97 4.82
C SER A 209 -14.82 -1.91 3.96
N ARG A 210 -14.45 -2.97 3.26
CA ARG A 210 -13.47 -2.85 2.17
C ARG A 210 -14.10 -2.15 0.99
N THR A 211 -13.33 -1.29 0.35
CA THR A 211 -13.76 -0.54 -0.82
C THR A 211 -12.80 -0.72 -1.97
N ALA A 212 -13.29 -0.64 -3.21
CA ALA A 212 -12.45 -0.56 -4.40
C ALA A 212 -13.21 0.09 -5.55
N PHE A 213 -12.49 0.86 -6.36
CA PHE A 213 -13.05 1.39 -7.60
C PHE A 213 -13.09 0.32 -8.68
N VAL A 214 -14.18 0.30 -9.46
CA VAL A 214 -14.31 -0.57 -10.63
C VAL A 214 -13.45 -0.01 -11.78
N PRO A 215 -12.44 -0.75 -12.25
CA PRO A 215 -11.63 -0.33 -13.39
C PRO A 215 -12.38 -0.51 -14.71
N PRO A 216 -11.95 0.16 -15.80
CA PRO A 216 -12.57 0.00 -17.13
C PRO A 216 -12.66 -1.44 -17.63
N ALA A 217 -11.69 -2.29 -17.27
CA ALA A 217 -11.69 -3.70 -17.63
C ALA A 217 -12.86 -4.53 -17.05
N LEU A 218 -13.56 -3.98 -16.04
CA LEU A 218 -14.70 -4.62 -15.39
C LEU A 218 -16.02 -3.89 -15.69
N ASP A 219 -16.06 -3.08 -16.74
CA ASP A 219 -17.33 -2.54 -17.22
C ASP A 219 -18.29 -3.68 -17.59
N SER A 220 -19.56 -3.56 -17.20
CA SER A 220 -20.58 -4.60 -17.36
C SER A 220 -20.36 -5.91 -16.60
N ALA A 221 -19.28 -6.04 -15.81
CA ALA A 221 -19.11 -7.15 -14.86
C ALA A 221 -20.19 -7.13 -13.78
N ASN A 222 -20.26 -8.18 -12.97
CA ASN A 222 -21.21 -8.28 -11.86
C ASN A 222 -20.47 -8.49 -10.52
N ILE A 223 -21.22 -8.49 -9.41
CA ILE A 223 -20.70 -8.74 -8.06
C ILE A 223 -21.46 -9.88 -7.40
N THR A 224 -20.99 -10.42 -6.29
CA THR A 224 -21.77 -11.36 -5.47
C THR A 224 -22.67 -10.64 -4.46
N GLN A 225 -23.52 -11.41 -3.77
CA GLN A 225 -24.36 -10.94 -2.67
C GLN A 225 -23.60 -10.34 -1.48
N ASP A 226 -22.28 -10.52 -1.41
CA ASP A 226 -21.43 -10.08 -0.28
C ASP A 226 -20.81 -8.69 -0.51
N THR A 227 -21.09 -8.08 -1.66
CA THR A 227 -20.60 -6.77 -2.05
C THR A 227 -21.76 -5.91 -2.51
N ALA A 228 -21.73 -4.63 -2.14
CA ALA A 228 -22.65 -3.62 -2.62
C ALA A 228 -21.95 -2.71 -3.65
N ARG A 229 -22.69 -2.27 -4.67
CA ARG A 229 -22.25 -1.27 -5.65
C ARG A 229 -22.81 0.10 -5.30
N LEU A 230 -21.91 1.08 -5.15
CA LEU A 230 -22.20 2.48 -4.89
C LEU A 230 -21.92 3.30 -6.16
N ALA A 231 -22.98 3.72 -6.85
CA ALA A 231 -22.88 4.61 -8.00
C ALA A 231 -22.91 6.07 -7.52
N VAL A 232 -21.75 6.63 -7.16
CA VAL A 232 -21.66 7.94 -6.48
C VAL A 232 -21.84 9.10 -7.46
N THR A 233 -22.75 10.03 -7.17
CA THR A 233 -23.00 11.24 -7.97
C THR A 233 -23.16 12.51 -7.14
N GLY A 234 -23.45 12.42 -5.85
CA GLY A 234 -23.68 13.58 -4.97
C GLY A 234 -22.42 14.20 -4.37
N THR A 235 -21.24 13.63 -4.65
CA THR A 235 -19.91 14.10 -4.22
C THR A 235 -18.83 13.42 -5.06
N ASP A 236 -17.56 13.79 -4.87
CA ASP A 236 -16.43 13.06 -5.44
C ASP A 236 -16.31 11.66 -4.80
N ALA A 237 -16.28 10.62 -5.61
CA ALA A 237 -16.25 9.24 -5.12
C ALA A 237 -14.96 8.91 -4.35
N ARG A 238 -13.84 9.57 -4.65
CA ARG A 238 -12.55 9.42 -3.94
C ARG A 238 -12.63 10.05 -2.55
N PHE A 239 -13.29 11.20 -2.43
CA PHE A 239 -13.63 11.80 -1.13
C PHE A 239 -14.49 10.85 -0.32
N LEU A 240 -15.60 10.32 -0.88
CA LEU A 240 -16.48 9.40 -0.16
C LEU A 240 -15.71 8.15 0.31
N ARG A 241 -14.89 7.56 -0.56
CA ARG A 241 -14.04 6.40 -0.22
C ARG A 241 -13.14 6.69 0.97
N ALA A 242 -12.47 7.85 0.98
CA ALA A 242 -11.60 8.26 2.08
C ALA A 242 -12.41 8.51 3.37
N TYR A 243 -13.55 9.19 3.25
CA TYR A 243 -14.42 9.53 4.38
C TYR A 243 -15.02 8.30 5.06
N LEU A 244 -15.33 7.23 4.32
CA LEU A 244 -15.85 5.97 4.89
C LEU A 244 -14.91 5.33 5.92
N GLY A 245 -13.60 5.65 5.89
CA GLY A 245 -12.62 5.20 6.88
C GLY A 245 -12.57 6.05 8.16
N MET A 246 -13.31 7.17 8.23
CA MET A 246 -13.32 8.05 9.38
C MET A 246 -14.10 7.45 10.55
N ALA A 247 -13.85 7.99 11.76
CA ALA A 247 -14.39 7.45 13.00
C ALA A 247 -15.93 7.34 13.01
N VAL A 248 -16.63 8.33 12.46
CA VAL A 248 -18.10 8.37 12.46
C VAL A 248 -18.71 7.27 11.59
N PRO A 249 -18.39 7.16 10.27
CA PRO A 249 -18.81 6.02 9.45
C PRO A 249 -18.35 4.67 9.99
N SER A 250 -17.08 4.55 10.40
CA SER A 250 -16.50 3.29 10.88
C SER A 250 -17.21 2.78 12.12
N ARG A 251 -17.52 3.66 13.08
CA ARG A 251 -18.28 3.33 14.29
C ARG A 251 -19.70 2.91 13.95
N PHE A 252 -20.36 3.63 13.03
CA PHE A 252 -21.71 3.26 12.58
C PHE A 252 -21.73 1.88 11.94
N ILE A 253 -20.77 1.58 11.06
CA ILE A 253 -20.64 0.29 10.41
C ILE A 253 -20.41 -0.81 11.45
N ALA A 254 -19.50 -0.59 12.41
CA ALA A 254 -19.20 -1.55 13.45
C ALA A 254 -20.43 -1.89 14.33
N THR A 255 -21.24 -0.89 14.70
CA THR A 255 -22.43 -1.11 15.54
C THR A 255 -23.62 -1.73 14.80
N HIS A 256 -23.65 -1.63 13.47
CA HIS A 256 -24.70 -2.21 12.62
C HIS A 256 -24.26 -3.48 11.90
N THR A 257 -23.03 -3.95 12.15
CA THR A 257 -22.55 -5.24 11.66
C THR A 257 -23.03 -6.34 12.62
N LEU A 258 -23.80 -7.28 12.10
CA LEU A 258 -24.40 -8.38 12.85
C LEU A 258 -23.77 -9.72 12.45
N GLY A 259 -23.92 -10.73 13.31
CA GLY A 259 -23.52 -12.11 13.05
C GLY A 259 -22.24 -12.53 13.77
N VAL A 260 -22.21 -13.78 14.24
CA VAL A 260 -21.06 -14.36 14.97
C VAL A 260 -20.10 -15.07 14.01
N ALA A 261 -20.61 -16.00 13.19
CA ALA A 261 -19.79 -16.79 12.26
C ALA A 261 -19.52 -16.07 10.92
N VAL A 262 -20.49 -15.30 10.41
CA VAL A 262 -20.32 -14.43 9.24
C VAL A 262 -20.84 -13.06 9.61
N GLN A 263 -19.93 -12.11 9.77
CA GLN A 263 -20.26 -10.72 10.01
C GLN A 263 -20.79 -10.06 8.73
N GLY A 264 -21.83 -9.25 8.86
CA GLY A 264 -22.32 -8.45 7.76
C GLY A 264 -23.21 -7.28 8.17
N ILE A 265 -23.30 -6.31 7.27
CA ILE A 265 -24.19 -5.13 7.37
C ILE A 265 -25.26 -5.24 6.28
N ASN A 266 -26.52 -4.93 6.62
CA ASN A 266 -27.60 -4.97 5.63
C ASN A 266 -27.61 -3.69 4.77
N LEU A 267 -28.22 -3.77 3.58
CA LEU A 267 -28.26 -2.63 2.65
C LEU A 267 -29.05 -1.42 3.19
N ARG A 268 -30.01 -1.62 4.10
CA ARG A 268 -30.73 -0.49 4.72
C ARG A 268 -29.76 0.33 5.55
N ASP A 269 -28.89 -0.31 6.32
CA ASP A 269 -27.94 0.37 7.18
C ASP A 269 -26.77 0.94 6.37
N VAL A 270 -26.31 0.26 5.30
CA VAL A 270 -25.36 0.85 4.33
C VAL A 270 -25.87 2.18 3.76
N ARG A 271 -27.15 2.24 3.39
CA ARG A 271 -27.78 3.47 2.85
C ARG A 271 -27.83 4.61 3.87
N ARG A 272 -27.85 4.29 5.17
CA ARG A 272 -27.95 5.23 6.28
C ARG A 272 -26.60 5.61 6.89
N ILE A 273 -25.49 5.13 6.32
CA ILE A 273 -24.15 5.52 6.81
C ILE A 273 -24.06 7.05 6.81
N PRO A 274 -23.77 7.67 7.96
CA PRO A 274 -23.71 9.13 8.07
C PRO A 274 -22.46 9.69 7.38
N ILE A 275 -22.62 10.72 6.56
CA ILE A 275 -21.55 11.38 5.82
C ILE A 275 -21.62 12.90 6.06
N ALA A 276 -20.49 13.52 6.39
CA ALA A 276 -20.37 14.96 6.33
C ALA A 276 -19.93 15.37 4.92
N ARG A 277 -20.79 16.13 4.23
CA ARG A 277 -20.69 16.44 2.82
C ARG A 277 -20.22 17.89 2.61
N PRO A 278 -18.99 18.13 2.12
CA PRO A 278 -18.56 19.42 1.62
C PRO A 278 -19.27 19.81 0.32
N SER A 279 -19.03 21.05 -0.14
CA SER A 279 -19.37 21.45 -1.50
C SER A 279 -18.65 20.55 -2.54
N ALA A 280 -19.20 20.42 -3.75
CA ALA A 280 -18.60 19.59 -4.79
C ALA A 280 -17.17 20.01 -5.16
N LEU A 281 -16.89 21.33 -5.15
CA LEU A 281 -15.56 21.88 -5.41
C LEU A 281 -14.57 21.50 -4.31
N GLU A 282 -14.97 21.68 -3.04
CA GLU A 282 -14.15 21.34 -1.90
C GLU A 282 -13.90 19.82 -1.80
N ALA A 283 -14.93 18.99 -2.01
CA ALA A 283 -14.82 17.54 -2.03
C ALA A 283 -13.78 17.06 -3.04
N LYS A 284 -13.81 17.64 -4.25
CA LYS A 284 -12.87 17.34 -5.32
C LYS A 284 -11.45 17.76 -4.96
N ALA A 285 -11.26 18.97 -4.44
CA ALA A 285 -9.94 19.45 -4.05
C ALA A 285 -9.32 18.59 -2.92
N ILE A 286 -10.12 18.20 -1.93
CA ILE A 286 -9.68 17.25 -0.89
C ILE A 286 -9.30 15.89 -1.51
N ALA A 287 -10.12 15.38 -2.43
CA ALA A 287 -9.85 14.13 -3.12
C ALA A 287 -8.56 14.18 -3.96
N ASP A 288 -8.30 15.28 -4.65
CA ASP A 288 -7.09 15.48 -5.46
C ASP A 288 -5.83 15.54 -4.58
N GLU A 289 -5.89 16.20 -3.42
CA GLU A 289 -4.78 16.25 -2.45
C GLU A 289 -4.48 14.87 -1.85
N ILE A 290 -5.52 14.13 -1.44
CA ILE A 290 -5.36 12.75 -0.94
C ILE A 290 -4.74 11.86 -2.02
N GLN A 291 -5.20 11.97 -3.26
CA GLN A 291 -4.66 11.19 -4.37
C GLN A 291 -3.20 11.53 -4.66
N SER A 292 -2.83 12.81 -4.63
CA SER A 292 -1.44 13.26 -4.81
C SER A 292 -0.49 12.62 -3.80
N LEU A 293 -0.88 12.59 -2.52
CA LEU A 293 -0.12 11.92 -1.47
C LEU A 293 -0.01 10.41 -1.68
N GLU A 294 -1.11 9.76 -2.08
CA GLU A 294 -1.12 8.32 -2.36
C GLU A 294 -0.21 7.95 -3.54
N GLN A 295 -0.24 8.74 -4.61
CA GLN A 295 0.62 8.55 -5.77
C GLN A 295 2.10 8.72 -5.41
N ARG A 296 2.42 9.73 -4.59
CA ARG A 296 3.78 9.92 -4.10
C ARG A 296 4.25 8.73 -3.27
N LEU A 297 3.42 8.26 -2.34
CA LEU A 297 3.74 7.09 -1.51
C LEU A 297 3.96 5.82 -2.34
N GLU A 298 3.12 5.59 -3.37
CA GLU A 298 3.26 4.47 -4.30
C GLU A 298 4.56 4.58 -5.11
N SER A 299 4.89 5.77 -5.63
CA SER A 299 6.13 6.02 -6.36
C SER A 299 7.37 5.75 -5.52
N GLU A 300 7.42 6.25 -4.29
CA GLU A 300 8.55 6.00 -3.38
C GLU A 300 8.66 4.50 -3.02
N SER A 301 7.54 3.84 -2.79
CA SER A 301 7.51 2.39 -2.51
C SER A 301 8.06 1.56 -3.68
N LEU A 302 7.70 1.94 -4.91
CA LEU A 302 8.25 1.33 -6.13
C LEU A 302 9.74 1.63 -6.30
N SER A 303 10.19 2.85 -5.97
CA SER A 303 11.60 3.23 -5.97
C SER A 303 12.41 2.36 -5.00
N ALA A 304 11.95 2.22 -3.76
CA ALA A 304 12.57 1.36 -2.76
C ALA A 304 12.62 -0.11 -3.21
N ALA A 305 11.57 -0.62 -3.85
CA ALA A 305 11.56 -1.97 -4.40
C ALA A 305 12.61 -2.14 -5.51
N LYS A 306 12.74 -1.16 -6.43
CA LYS A 306 13.77 -1.17 -7.49
C LYS A 306 15.18 -1.13 -6.92
N LEU A 307 15.44 -0.29 -5.92
CA LEU A 307 16.74 -0.21 -5.26
C LEU A 307 17.13 -1.53 -4.60
N ARG A 308 16.19 -2.21 -3.92
CA ARG A 308 16.43 -3.53 -3.33
C ARG A 308 16.75 -4.59 -4.39
N LEU A 309 16.04 -4.58 -5.52
CA LEU A 309 16.34 -5.49 -6.63
C LEU A 309 17.71 -5.20 -7.24
N ALA A 310 18.06 -3.94 -7.44
CA ALA A 310 19.38 -3.53 -7.92
C ALA A 310 20.50 -3.95 -6.95
N LYS A 311 20.32 -3.75 -5.64
CA LYS A 311 21.26 -4.23 -4.62
C LYS A 311 21.42 -5.75 -4.70
N ALA A 312 20.32 -6.50 -4.76
CA ALA A 312 20.38 -7.96 -4.83
C ALA A 312 21.13 -8.45 -6.09
N GLY A 313 20.93 -7.80 -7.24
CA GLY A 313 21.67 -8.06 -8.47
C GLY A 313 23.15 -7.77 -8.34
N LEU A 314 23.53 -6.57 -7.85
CA LEU A 314 24.94 -6.21 -7.66
C LEU A 314 25.63 -7.06 -6.60
N MET A 315 24.94 -7.48 -5.55
CA MET A 315 25.49 -8.44 -4.59
C MET A 315 25.77 -9.79 -5.26
N ASP A 316 24.93 -10.25 -6.19
CA ASP A 316 25.24 -11.46 -6.97
C ASP A 316 26.46 -11.24 -7.87
N ASP A 317 26.49 -10.15 -8.63
CA ASP A 317 27.54 -9.90 -9.61
C ASP A 317 28.93 -9.66 -8.97
N LEU A 318 28.97 -8.79 -7.95
CA LEU A 318 30.21 -8.29 -7.36
C LEU A 318 30.77 -9.26 -6.31
N LEU A 319 29.93 -9.82 -5.44
CA LEU A 319 30.41 -10.68 -4.34
C LEU A 319 30.74 -12.11 -4.81
N THR A 320 30.27 -12.53 -5.98
CA THR A 320 30.67 -13.79 -6.61
C THR A 320 31.81 -13.63 -7.63
N GLY A 321 32.14 -12.38 -7.98
CA GLY A 321 33.17 -12.07 -8.96
C GLY A 321 32.76 -12.31 -10.43
N ARG A 322 31.46 -12.50 -10.72
CA ARG A 322 30.94 -12.53 -12.10
C ARG A 322 31.25 -11.22 -12.84
N VAL A 323 31.15 -10.09 -12.13
CA VAL A 323 31.57 -8.77 -12.60
C VAL A 323 32.67 -8.24 -11.70
N ARG A 324 33.77 -7.80 -12.31
CA ARG A 324 34.92 -7.22 -11.61
C ARG A 324 34.87 -5.70 -11.71
N VAL A 325 35.30 -5.01 -10.65
CA VAL A 325 35.31 -3.54 -10.60
C VAL A 325 36.59 -2.91 -11.17
N ASN A 326 37.48 -3.71 -11.78
CA ASN A 326 38.74 -3.24 -12.35
C ASN A 326 38.61 -2.05 -13.33
N PRO A 327 37.61 -2.01 -14.24
CA PRO A 327 37.43 -0.85 -15.12
C PRO A 327 37.14 0.46 -14.35
N LEU A 328 36.49 0.37 -13.19
CA LEU A 328 36.23 1.53 -12.33
C LEU A 328 37.50 1.97 -11.59
N LEU A 329 38.35 1.03 -11.19
CA LEU A 329 39.65 1.33 -10.57
C LEU A 329 40.59 2.08 -11.53
N GLU A 330 40.56 1.75 -12.83
CA GLU A 330 41.35 2.44 -13.87
C GLU A 330 40.84 3.86 -14.13
N SER A 331 39.52 4.09 -14.08
CA SER A 331 38.92 5.43 -14.29
C SER A 331 39.20 6.43 -13.16
N VAL A 332 39.43 5.96 -11.93
CA VAL A 332 39.77 6.81 -10.76
C VAL A 332 41.26 7.13 -10.70
N GLN A 333 42.10 6.40 -11.44
CA GLN A 333 43.56 6.54 -11.44
C GLN A 333 44.11 7.39 -12.59
N GLN A 334 43.30 7.92 -13.50
CA GLN A 334 43.79 8.90 -14.47
C GLN A 334 44.15 10.21 -13.75
N PRO A 335 45.42 10.63 -13.73
CA PRO A 335 45.77 11.94 -13.20
C PRO A 335 45.16 12.99 -14.12
N VAL A 336 44.61 14.05 -13.52
CA VAL A 336 44.44 15.34 -14.20
C VAL A 336 45.85 15.80 -14.60
N GLY A 337 46.26 15.41 -15.80
CA GLY A 337 47.63 15.49 -16.27
C GLY A 337 47.74 16.26 -17.57
N GLN A 338 48.09 17.53 -17.42
CA GLN A 338 48.89 18.32 -18.36
C GLN A 338 48.19 18.81 -19.64
N THR A 339 47.62 20.02 -19.51
CA THR A 339 47.60 21.00 -20.60
C THR A 339 49.04 21.14 -21.11
N ARG A 340 49.32 20.57 -22.29
CA ARG A 340 50.56 20.83 -23.01
C ARG A 340 50.54 22.28 -23.50
N ALA A 341 51.69 22.93 -23.31
CA ALA A 341 52.02 24.30 -23.65
C ALA A 341 51.78 24.65 -25.12
#